data_AF-A0A3N2ML57-F1
#
_entry.id   AF-A0A3N2ML57-F1
#
_cell.length_a   1.000
_cell.length_b   1.000
_cell.length_c   1.000
_cell.angle_alpha   90.00
_cell.angle_beta   90.00
_cell.angle_gamma   90.00
#
_symmetry.space_group_name_H-M   'P 1'
#
loop_
_entity.id
_entity.type
_entity.pdbx_description
1 polymer ?
#
loop_
_entity_poly.entity_id
_entity_poly.type
_entity_poly.pdbx_seq_one_letter_code
_entity_poly.pdbx_strand_id
1 'polypeptide(L)'
;MNKFSKWLICGAVATIAMPALATSGDANLKSDITRWFSSVLENNNVSRFSPDKKIKISDIAATDSLVWSAWVDANRKLDEEKLPSPRPIASGDSGEWKIPANLEADATMKYYWGSKGDMPAGGYPLFLYLHGSGAPDREWSNGLYFARTFADSPSVYFVPKIPRTGEWYRWWQKSKQYAWEKLLRQALASGEIDPDRVYFFGISEGGYGSQRLASFYADYLAAAGPMAGGEPLANAPAENCRNIAFSLRTGDRDFGFYRDKLTRYTKEAFDSLLALHPAGYVHNIELIPGYGHAIDYRPTTPWLSAFKRNPYPKKVSWEDFEMDGIHRTGFYNLQVMERPAANKRTRYEMNITGNNVDITVSNVDYSTVETDSKWGIALKFARSYTTATTGKFRVYLNGSLVNLDRPVTLTVNGKRVFCGKVKCTLDNMLESCAQFHDPRRLYPASIDVDLSKFQK
;
A
#
# COMPACT_ATOMS: atom_id res chain seq x y z
N MET A 1 31.47 22.72 -55.26
CA MET A 1 31.29 22.65 -53.79
C MET A 1 29.81 22.41 -53.52
N ASN A 2 29.43 21.19 -53.11
CA ASN A 2 28.34 20.92 -52.16
C ASN A 2 28.24 19.41 -51.94
N LYS A 3 28.47 19.00 -50.68
CA LYS A 3 28.45 17.62 -50.20
C LYS A 3 27.01 17.13 -50.09
N PHE A 4 26.68 16.02 -50.74
CA PHE A 4 25.53 15.19 -50.40
C PHE A 4 25.94 14.19 -49.32
N SER A 5 25.42 14.34 -48.09
CA SER A 5 25.54 13.33 -47.03
C SER A 5 24.40 12.32 -47.14
N LYS A 6 24.74 11.08 -47.51
CA LYS A 6 23.85 9.91 -47.32
C LYS A 6 23.78 9.58 -45.84
N TRP A 7 22.60 9.68 -45.24
CA TRP A 7 22.32 9.08 -43.94
C TRP A 7 21.99 7.60 -44.16
N LEU A 8 22.83 6.70 -43.62
CA LEU A 8 22.49 5.30 -43.42
C LEU A 8 21.46 5.22 -42.28
N ILE A 9 20.27 4.68 -42.57
CA ILE A 9 19.34 4.22 -41.56
C ILE A 9 19.76 2.80 -41.19
N CYS A 10 20.49 2.65 -40.09
CA CYS A 10 20.65 1.36 -39.43
C CYS A 10 19.36 1.05 -38.66
N GLY A 11 18.51 0.20 -39.24
CA GLY A 11 17.39 -0.40 -38.52
C GLY A 11 17.93 -1.37 -37.45
N ALA A 12 17.83 -1.00 -36.19
CA ALA A 12 18.02 -1.92 -35.08
C ALA A 12 16.79 -2.85 -35.02
N VAL A 13 16.95 -4.10 -35.45
CA VAL A 13 15.97 -5.16 -35.22
C VAL A 13 16.02 -5.49 -33.73
N ALA A 14 14.99 -5.08 -32.98
CA ALA A 14 14.80 -5.54 -31.61
C ALA A 14 14.42 -7.03 -31.66
N THR A 15 15.39 -7.91 -31.41
CA THR A 15 15.14 -9.31 -31.10
C THR A 15 14.34 -9.39 -29.81
N ILE A 16 13.04 -9.67 -29.94
CA ILE A 16 12.20 -10.15 -28.85
C ILE A 16 12.80 -11.49 -28.42
N ALA A 17 13.45 -11.53 -27.26
CA ALA A 17 13.87 -12.78 -26.66
C ALA A 17 12.61 -13.60 -26.36
N MET A 18 12.39 -14.67 -27.13
CA MET A 18 11.38 -15.66 -26.79
C MET A 18 11.72 -16.28 -25.43
N PRO A 19 10.75 -16.48 -24.52
CA PRO A 19 11.01 -17.23 -23.30
C PRO A 19 11.53 -18.62 -23.67
N ALA A 20 12.61 -19.06 -23.05
CA ALA A 20 13.04 -20.44 -23.15
C ALA A 20 11.86 -21.36 -22.78
N LEU A 21 11.62 -22.42 -23.57
CA LEU A 21 10.58 -23.40 -23.24
C LEU A 21 10.84 -23.94 -21.83
N ALA A 22 9.84 -23.81 -20.96
CA ALA A 22 9.90 -24.36 -19.61
C ALA A 22 10.19 -25.87 -19.67
N THR A 23 11.12 -26.35 -18.85
CA THR A 23 11.39 -27.78 -18.76
C THR A 23 10.20 -28.49 -18.09
N SER A 24 10.04 -29.80 -18.30
CA SER A 24 8.97 -30.58 -17.64
C SER A 24 9.03 -30.50 -16.11
N GLY A 25 10.22 -30.31 -15.53
CA GLY A 25 10.42 -30.07 -14.10
C GLY A 25 9.88 -28.72 -13.61
N ASP A 26 10.00 -27.66 -14.42
CA ASP A 26 9.51 -26.31 -14.07
C ASP A 26 7.98 -26.25 -14.12
N ALA A 27 7.36 -26.97 -15.05
CA ALA A 27 5.91 -27.08 -15.15
C ALA A 27 5.30 -27.77 -13.91
N ASN A 28 5.93 -28.84 -13.42
CA ASN A 28 5.50 -29.54 -12.21
C ASN A 28 5.67 -28.64 -10.97
N LEU A 29 6.81 -27.96 -10.83
CA LEU A 29 7.06 -27.05 -9.71
C LEU A 29 6.06 -25.88 -9.67
N LYS A 30 5.78 -25.25 -10.83
CA LYS A 30 4.78 -24.17 -10.90
C LYS A 30 3.40 -24.67 -10.48
N SER A 31 3.01 -25.88 -10.89
CA SER A 31 1.73 -26.50 -10.51
C SER A 31 1.62 -26.70 -9.00
N ASP A 32 2.68 -27.20 -8.37
CA ASP A 32 2.71 -27.41 -6.91
C ASP A 32 2.64 -26.09 -6.14
N ILE A 33 3.40 -25.08 -6.58
CA ILE A 33 3.34 -23.73 -5.98
C ILE A 33 1.94 -23.13 -6.15
N THR A 34 1.32 -23.30 -7.32
CA THR A 34 -0.05 -22.82 -7.57
C THR A 34 -1.04 -23.46 -6.60
N ARG A 35 -0.92 -24.78 -6.38
CA ARG A 35 -1.77 -25.51 -5.42
C ARG A 35 -1.60 -24.99 -4.00
N TRP A 36 -0.37 -24.72 -3.58
CA TRP A 36 -0.09 -24.14 -2.27
C TRP A 36 -0.68 -22.74 -2.12
N PHE A 37 -0.50 -21.87 -3.12
CA PHE A 37 -1.12 -20.54 -3.10
C PHE A 37 -2.64 -20.61 -3.08
N SER A 38 -3.27 -21.55 -3.79
CA SER A 38 -4.71 -21.78 -3.69
C SER A 38 -5.11 -22.12 -2.25
N SER A 39 -4.38 -23.02 -1.57
CA SER A 39 -4.62 -23.32 -0.16
C SER A 39 -4.45 -22.09 0.74
N VAL A 40 -3.45 -21.23 0.48
CA VAL A 40 -3.23 -19.98 1.25
C VAL A 40 -4.40 -19.02 1.09
N LEU A 41 -4.93 -18.87 -0.13
CA LEU A 41 -6.07 -18.02 -0.42
C LEU A 41 -7.37 -18.52 0.20
N GLU A 42 -7.55 -19.84 0.29
CA GLU A 42 -8.73 -20.48 0.89
C GLU A 42 -8.63 -20.51 2.42
N ASN A 43 -7.42 -20.74 2.95
CA ASN A 43 -7.17 -20.94 4.36
C ASN A 43 -5.91 -20.15 4.77
N ASN A 44 -6.07 -19.12 5.59
CA ASN A 44 -4.94 -18.30 6.08
C ASN A 44 -3.95 -19.05 7.00
N ASN A 45 -4.12 -20.35 7.23
CA ASN A 45 -3.31 -21.16 8.14
C ASN A 45 -2.76 -22.43 7.46
N VAL A 46 -2.06 -22.24 6.34
CA VAL A 46 -1.36 -23.34 5.65
C VAL A 46 0.06 -23.46 6.19
N SER A 47 0.54 -24.70 6.29
CA SER A 47 1.96 -24.95 6.51
C SER A 47 2.81 -24.34 5.40
N ARG A 48 4.08 -24.04 5.73
CA ARG A 48 5.07 -23.64 4.73
C ARG A 48 5.15 -24.67 3.60
N PHE A 49 5.25 -24.18 2.37
CA PHE A 49 5.45 -25.01 1.18
C PHE A 49 6.68 -25.93 1.30
N SER A 50 7.72 -25.46 2.03
CA SER A 50 8.93 -26.17 2.47
C SER A 50 9.64 -27.08 1.46
N PRO A 51 10.12 -26.56 0.32
CA PRO A 51 11.23 -27.19 -0.40
C PRO A 51 12.62 -26.74 0.10
N ASP A 52 12.76 -25.71 0.96
CA ASP A 52 14.03 -25.03 1.34
C ASP A 52 15.04 -24.97 0.16
N LYS A 53 14.50 -24.65 -1.02
CA LYS A 53 15.27 -24.73 -2.26
C LYS A 53 16.09 -23.46 -2.39
N LYS A 54 17.42 -23.60 -2.26
CA LYS A 54 18.36 -22.51 -2.53
C LYS A 54 18.27 -22.07 -3.99
N ILE A 55 18.35 -20.76 -4.20
CA ILE A 55 18.35 -20.12 -5.52
C ILE A 55 19.67 -19.36 -5.70
N LYS A 56 20.26 -19.43 -6.89
CA LYS A 56 21.42 -18.61 -7.25
C LYS A 56 20.95 -17.18 -7.55
N ILE A 57 21.78 -16.19 -7.27
CA ILE A 57 21.44 -14.78 -7.53
C ILE A 57 21.10 -14.53 -9.02
N SER A 58 21.77 -15.24 -9.93
CA SER A 58 21.48 -15.21 -11.38
C SER A 58 20.06 -15.66 -11.75
N ASP A 59 19.44 -16.50 -10.91
CA ASP A 59 18.18 -17.18 -11.22
C ASP A 59 16.98 -16.50 -10.53
N ILE A 60 17.21 -15.42 -9.77
CA ILE A 60 16.17 -14.69 -9.03
C ILE A 60 15.07 -14.18 -9.98
N ALA A 61 15.43 -13.51 -11.08
CA ALA A 61 14.44 -12.93 -12.01
C ALA A 61 13.55 -13.99 -12.69
N ALA A 62 14.14 -15.15 -13.05
CA ALA A 62 13.37 -16.27 -13.59
C ALA A 62 12.43 -16.85 -12.52
N THR A 63 12.90 -16.94 -11.27
CA THR A 63 12.09 -17.45 -10.16
C THR A 63 10.98 -16.47 -9.76
N ASP A 64 11.23 -15.16 -9.79
CA ASP A 64 10.22 -14.10 -9.59
C ASP A 64 9.05 -14.32 -10.56
N SER A 65 9.38 -14.50 -11.85
CA SER A 65 8.39 -14.72 -12.91
C SER A 65 7.57 -15.99 -12.69
N LEU A 66 8.23 -17.08 -12.26
CA LEU A 66 7.56 -18.35 -11.96
C LEU A 66 6.62 -18.25 -10.75
N VAL A 67 7.10 -17.65 -9.65
CA VAL A 67 6.32 -17.47 -8.41
C VAL A 67 5.13 -16.56 -8.66
N TRP A 68 5.34 -15.41 -9.30
CA TRP A 68 4.26 -14.47 -9.59
C TRP A 68 3.23 -15.08 -10.55
N SER A 69 3.66 -15.81 -11.59
CA SER A 69 2.74 -16.49 -12.49
C SER A 69 1.89 -17.55 -11.77
N ALA A 70 2.48 -18.30 -10.82
CA ALA A 70 1.73 -19.25 -10.00
C ALA A 70 0.74 -18.55 -9.06
N TRP A 71 1.11 -17.40 -8.47
CA TRP A 71 0.21 -16.56 -7.67
C TRP A 71 -0.99 -16.09 -8.49
N VAL A 72 -0.74 -15.58 -9.70
CA VAL A 72 -1.79 -15.15 -10.63
C VAL A 72 -2.72 -16.31 -10.99
N ASP A 73 -2.19 -17.50 -11.29
CA ASP A 73 -3.02 -18.66 -11.62
C ASP A 73 -3.87 -19.13 -10.42
N ALA A 74 -3.33 -19.08 -9.20
CA ALA A 74 -4.09 -19.38 -7.98
C ALA A 74 -5.23 -18.37 -7.78
N ASN A 75 -4.96 -17.07 -7.98
CA ASN A 75 -5.96 -16.02 -7.90
C ASN A 75 -7.05 -16.17 -8.96
N ARG A 76 -6.72 -16.60 -10.18
CA ARG A 76 -7.74 -16.87 -11.22
C ARG A 76 -8.65 -18.04 -10.87
N LYS A 77 -8.13 -19.06 -10.18
CA LYS A 77 -8.86 -20.28 -9.78
C LYS A 77 -9.73 -20.10 -8.53
N LEU A 78 -9.38 -19.16 -7.66
CA LEU A 78 -10.14 -18.91 -6.43
C LEU A 78 -11.59 -18.57 -6.75
N ASP A 79 -12.54 -19.31 -6.16
CA ASP A 79 -13.97 -19.08 -6.32
C ASP A 79 -14.43 -17.87 -5.49
N GLU A 80 -14.52 -16.72 -6.15
CA GLU A 80 -14.95 -15.45 -5.57
C GLU A 80 -15.39 -14.50 -6.69
N GLU A 81 -16.09 -13.41 -6.35
CA GLU A 81 -16.39 -12.39 -7.36
C GLU A 81 -15.10 -11.71 -7.86
N LYS A 82 -14.92 -11.66 -9.18
CA LYS A 82 -13.74 -11.09 -9.84
C LYS A 82 -14.00 -9.69 -10.37
N LEU A 83 -12.97 -8.85 -10.35
CA LEU A 83 -12.93 -7.66 -11.19
C LEU A 83 -12.97 -8.09 -12.66
N PRO A 84 -13.89 -7.54 -13.47
CA PRO A 84 -13.83 -7.71 -14.91
C PRO A 84 -12.67 -6.89 -15.49
N SER A 85 -12.26 -7.17 -16.73
CA SER A 85 -11.40 -6.23 -17.45
C SER A 85 -12.06 -4.84 -17.53
N PRO A 86 -11.32 -3.75 -17.26
CA PRO A 86 -11.88 -2.42 -17.19
C PRO A 86 -12.37 -1.97 -18.57
N ARG A 87 -13.65 -1.61 -18.64
CA ARG A 87 -14.25 -0.91 -19.79
C ARG A 87 -14.18 0.60 -19.57
N PRO A 88 -14.32 1.45 -20.61
CA PRO A 88 -14.27 2.89 -20.43
C PRO A 88 -15.24 3.36 -19.32
N ILE A 89 -14.76 4.13 -18.34
CA ILE A 89 -15.56 4.59 -17.18
C ILE A 89 -16.80 5.41 -17.59
N ALA A 90 -16.83 5.89 -18.84
CA ALA A 90 -18.00 6.48 -19.47
C ALA A 90 -19.20 5.51 -19.56
N SER A 91 -18.98 4.20 -19.67
CA SER A 91 -20.05 3.20 -19.70
C SER A 91 -20.83 3.15 -18.38
N GLY A 92 -20.19 3.47 -17.26
CA GLY A 92 -20.79 3.32 -15.94
C GLY A 92 -21.03 1.86 -15.57
N ASP A 93 -20.26 0.92 -16.15
CA ASP A 93 -20.33 -0.49 -15.78
C ASP A 93 -20.08 -0.66 -14.27
N SER A 94 -20.96 -1.40 -13.61
CA SER A 94 -20.87 -1.66 -12.18
C SER A 94 -20.79 -3.15 -11.88
N GLY A 95 -20.07 -3.50 -10.82
CA GLY A 95 -20.09 -4.81 -10.20
C GLY A 95 -20.55 -4.74 -8.75
N GLU A 96 -20.60 -5.89 -8.10
CA GLU A 96 -20.90 -5.99 -6.68
C GLU A 96 -20.06 -7.07 -6.01
N TRP A 97 -19.68 -6.81 -4.76
CA TRP A 97 -19.02 -7.77 -3.88
C TRP A 97 -19.82 -7.94 -2.60
N LYS A 98 -20.11 -9.18 -2.25
CA LYS A 98 -20.67 -9.53 -0.95
C LYS A 98 -19.60 -9.36 0.12
N ILE A 99 -19.96 -8.66 1.18
CA ILE A 99 -19.12 -8.55 2.36
C ILE A 99 -19.47 -9.73 3.28
N PRO A 100 -18.47 -10.45 3.82
CA PRO A 100 -18.72 -11.54 4.76
C PRO A 100 -19.60 -11.08 5.94
N ALA A 101 -20.66 -11.83 6.24
CA ALA A 101 -21.67 -11.45 7.23
C ALA A 101 -21.10 -11.26 8.65
N ASN A 102 -19.99 -11.94 8.98
CA ASN A 102 -19.27 -11.79 10.24
C ASN A 102 -18.46 -10.47 10.33
N LEU A 103 -18.20 -9.81 9.20
CA LEU A 103 -17.57 -8.50 9.15
C LEU A 103 -18.61 -7.39 9.11
N GLU A 104 -19.67 -7.57 8.32
CA GLU A 104 -20.81 -6.66 8.23
C GLU A 104 -22.03 -7.45 7.73
N ALA A 105 -23.06 -7.59 8.57
CA ALA A 105 -24.24 -8.39 8.23
C ALA A 105 -24.99 -7.80 7.02
N ASP A 106 -25.46 -8.67 6.12
CA ASP A 106 -26.29 -8.32 4.96
C ASP A 106 -25.72 -7.19 4.07
N ALA A 107 -24.40 -7.09 3.97
CA ALA A 107 -23.72 -6.04 3.22
C ALA A 107 -23.28 -6.49 1.82
N THR A 108 -23.63 -5.70 0.82
CA THR A 108 -23.15 -5.84 -0.56
C THR A 108 -22.57 -4.51 -1.03
N MET A 109 -21.28 -4.50 -1.36
CA MET A 109 -20.58 -3.34 -1.90
C MET A 109 -20.74 -3.30 -3.42
N LYS A 110 -21.60 -2.40 -3.90
CA LYS A 110 -21.62 -2.06 -5.34
C LYS A 110 -20.44 -1.16 -5.67
N TYR A 111 -19.91 -1.26 -6.88
CA TYR A 111 -18.82 -0.40 -7.33
C TYR A 111 -18.89 -0.14 -8.82
N TYR A 112 -18.36 1.00 -9.26
CA TYR A 112 -17.97 1.19 -10.65
C TYR A 112 -16.50 0.80 -10.82
N TRP A 113 -16.18 0.15 -11.94
CA TRP A 113 -14.83 -0.24 -12.32
C TRP A 113 -14.61 0.08 -13.80
N GLY A 114 -13.69 0.99 -14.11
CA GLY A 114 -13.49 1.38 -15.51
C GLY A 114 -12.28 2.25 -15.78
N SER A 115 -11.89 2.31 -17.04
CA SER A 115 -10.68 2.98 -17.53
C SER A 115 -10.93 4.35 -18.16
N LYS A 116 -9.87 5.15 -18.27
CA LYS A 116 -9.77 6.32 -19.14
C LYS A 116 -8.56 6.16 -20.04
N GLY A 117 -8.72 6.51 -21.31
CA GLY A 117 -7.64 6.41 -22.30
C GLY A 117 -7.16 4.97 -22.50
N ASP A 118 -6.10 4.84 -23.29
CA ASP A 118 -5.51 3.54 -23.61
C ASP A 118 -4.55 3.07 -22.52
N MET A 119 -4.41 1.75 -22.40
CA MET A 119 -3.54 1.12 -21.40
C MET A 119 -2.07 1.42 -21.71
N PRO A 120 -1.32 2.03 -20.77
CA PRO A 120 0.12 2.15 -20.90
C PRO A 120 0.81 0.78 -20.92
N ALA A 121 1.98 0.69 -21.53
CA ALA A 121 2.76 -0.57 -21.57
C ALA A 121 3.08 -1.16 -20.18
N GLY A 122 3.15 -0.32 -19.14
CA GLY A 122 3.38 -0.73 -17.75
C GLY A 122 2.11 -1.00 -16.94
N GLY A 123 0.92 -0.91 -17.56
CA GLY A 123 -0.38 -0.98 -16.90
C GLY A 123 -0.96 0.40 -16.57
N TYR A 124 -2.25 0.42 -16.24
CA TYR A 124 -2.96 1.62 -15.81
C TYR A 124 -2.58 2.01 -14.38
N PRO A 125 -2.51 3.31 -14.07
CA PRO A 125 -2.62 3.80 -12.70
C PRO A 125 -3.99 3.49 -12.12
N LEU A 126 -4.05 3.01 -10.88
CA LEU A 126 -5.29 2.70 -10.17
C LEU A 126 -5.68 3.80 -9.18
N PHE A 127 -6.91 4.28 -9.29
CA PHE A 127 -7.52 5.24 -8.38
C PHE A 127 -8.67 4.60 -7.60
N LEU A 128 -8.55 4.56 -6.27
CA LEU A 128 -9.66 4.27 -5.36
C LEU A 128 -10.27 5.59 -4.89
N TYR A 129 -11.48 5.91 -5.36
CA TYR A 129 -12.22 7.09 -4.93
C TYR A 129 -13.27 6.73 -3.88
N LEU A 130 -13.25 7.41 -2.73
CA LEU A 130 -14.18 7.22 -1.63
C LEU A 130 -15.13 8.42 -1.51
N HIS A 131 -16.44 8.17 -1.48
CA HIS A 131 -17.46 9.22 -1.43
C HIS A 131 -17.76 9.72 0.00
N GLY A 132 -18.51 10.83 0.12
CA GLY A 132 -18.86 11.44 1.41
C GLY A 132 -20.03 10.75 2.11
N SER A 133 -20.44 11.24 3.30
CA SER A 133 -21.49 10.60 4.12
C SER A 133 -22.94 10.97 3.76
N GLY A 134 -23.18 11.46 2.55
CA GLY A 134 -24.51 11.79 2.07
C GLY A 134 -25.35 10.54 1.74
N ALA A 135 -26.51 10.76 1.10
CA ALA A 135 -27.37 9.68 0.61
C ALA A 135 -26.57 8.76 -0.34
N PRO A 136 -26.38 7.47 -0.02
CA PRO A 136 -25.42 6.60 -0.72
C PRO A 136 -25.57 6.55 -2.24
N ASP A 137 -26.79 6.48 -2.78
CA ASP A 137 -27.00 6.45 -4.23
C ASP A 137 -26.56 7.74 -4.93
N ARG A 138 -26.78 8.89 -4.29
CA ARG A 138 -26.35 10.18 -4.79
C ARG A 138 -24.84 10.33 -4.71
N GLU A 139 -24.25 9.96 -3.58
CA GLU A 139 -22.80 10.02 -3.36
C GLU A 139 -22.04 9.11 -4.35
N TRP A 140 -22.57 7.92 -4.60
CA TRP A 140 -22.00 6.98 -5.56
C TRP A 140 -22.10 7.49 -7.00
N SER A 141 -23.26 8.04 -7.38
CA SER A 141 -23.46 8.67 -8.70
C SER A 141 -22.53 9.87 -8.91
N ASN A 142 -22.34 10.70 -7.87
CA ASN A 142 -21.38 11.80 -7.88
C ASN A 142 -19.95 11.29 -8.03
N GLY A 143 -19.60 10.18 -7.38
CA GLY A 143 -18.31 9.52 -7.55
C GLY A 143 -18.02 9.12 -9.00
N LEU A 144 -19.01 8.59 -9.72
CA LEU A 144 -18.87 8.31 -11.15
C LEU A 144 -18.68 9.58 -11.98
N TYR A 145 -19.42 10.65 -11.66
CA TYR A 145 -19.23 11.95 -12.32
C TYR A 145 -17.80 12.49 -12.13
N PHE A 146 -17.28 12.45 -10.90
CA PHE A 146 -15.90 12.86 -10.61
C PHE A 146 -14.88 11.96 -11.32
N ALA A 147 -15.07 10.65 -11.22
CA ALA A 147 -14.26 9.67 -11.92
C ALA A 147 -14.28 9.87 -13.43
N ARG A 148 -15.30 10.49 -14.05
CA ARG A 148 -15.30 10.83 -15.49
C ARG A 148 -14.60 12.15 -15.81
N THR A 149 -14.58 13.09 -14.87
CA THR A 149 -14.21 14.50 -15.14
C THR A 149 -12.81 14.86 -14.67
N PHE A 150 -12.24 14.13 -13.72
CA PHE A 150 -10.87 14.36 -13.28
C PHE A 150 -9.84 14.13 -14.41
N ALA A 151 -8.80 14.97 -14.44
CA ALA A 151 -7.80 15.00 -15.50
C ALA A 151 -6.57 14.12 -15.16
N ASP A 152 -6.77 12.81 -15.22
CA ASP A 152 -5.78 11.78 -14.85
C ASP A 152 -5.68 10.63 -15.87
N SER A 153 -6.22 10.82 -17.07
CA SER A 153 -6.06 9.83 -18.14
C SER A 153 -4.59 9.70 -18.54
N PRO A 154 -4.06 8.48 -18.74
CA PRO A 154 -4.75 7.19 -18.60
C PRO A 154 -4.85 6.71 -17.14
N SER A 155 -5.96 6.05 -16.80
CA SER A 155 -6.26 5.59 -15.42
C SER A 155 -7.29 4.46 -15.40
N VAL A 156 -7.33 3.67 -14.33
CA VAL A 156 -8.48 2.85 -13.94
C VAL A 156 -9.02 3.33 -12.60
N TYR A 157 -10.34 3.33 -12.46
CA TYR A 157 -11.06 3.77 -11.27
C TYR A 157 -11.80 2.61 -10.62
N PHE A 158 -11.71 2.54 -9.29
CA PHE A 158 -12.65 1.81 -8.44
C PHE A 158 -13.45 2.83 -7.61
N VAL A 159 -14.77 2.87 -7.80
CA VAL A 159 -15.68 3.81 -7.13
C VAL A 159 -16.73 2.99 -6.37
N PRO A 160 -16.54 2.69 -5.08
CA PRO A 160 -17.48 1.92 -4.29
C PRO A 160 -18.66 2.77 -3.84
N LYS A 161 -19.81 2.11 -3.67
CA LYS A 161 -20.94 2.58 -2.86
C LYS A 161 -20.79 2.00 -1.46
N ILE A 162 -20.96 2.82 -0.43
CA ILE A 162 -20.97 2.31 0.95
C ILE A 162 -22.08 1.24 1.08
N PRO A 163 -21.79 0.03 1.63
CA PRO A 163 -22.77 -1.04 1.68
C PRO A 163 -23.93 -0.76 2.64
N ARG A 164 -23.60 -0.24 3.82
CA ARG A 164 -24.57 0.12 4.86
C ARG A 164 -24.26 1.48 5.48
N THR A 165 -25.30 2.10 6.03
CA THR A 165 -25.25 3.39 6.71
C THR A 165 -25.28 3.21 8.23
N GLY A 166 -25.41 4.32 8.98
CA GLY A 166 -25.36 4.28 10.44
C GLY A 166 -23.94 4.06 10.95
N GLU A 167 -23.77 3.12 11.87
CA GLU A 167 -22.46 2.77 12.45
C GLU A 167 -21.46 2.21 11.42
N TRP A 168 -21.95 1.73 10.26
CA TRP A 168 -21.15 1.11 9.20
C TRP A 168 -20.59 2.11 8.18
N TYR A 169 -20.97 3.38 8.27
CA TYR A 169 -20.61 4.41 7.29
C TYR A 169 -19.21 4.97 7.52
N ARG A 170 -18.21 4.09 7.57
CA ARG A 170 -16.78 4.46 7.73
C ARG A 170 -15.90 3.63 6.81
N TRP A 171 -15.22 4.26 5.85
CA TRP A 171 -14.41 3.53 4.86
C TRP A 171 -13.21 2.76 5.43
N TRP A 172 -12.79 3.07 6.66
CA TRP A 172 -11.67 2.42 7.34
C TRP A 172 -12.03 1.17 8.14
N GLN A 173 -13.32 0.85 8.31
CA GLN A 173 -13.73 -0.33 9.09
C GLN A 173 -13.29 -1.65 8.43
N LYS A 174 -13.16 -2.70 9.23
CA LYS A 174 -12.65 -4.02 8.84
C LYS A 174 -13.38 -4.64 7.65
N SER A 175 -14.68 -4.41 7.54
CA SER A 175 -15.49 -4.89 6.42
C SER A 175 -15.11 -4.23 5.09
N LYS A 176 -14.72 -2.96 5.12
CA LYS A 176 -14.23 -2.22 3.95
C LYS A 176 -12.76 -2.55 3.69
N GLN A 177 -11.95 -2.74 4.73
CA GLN A 177 -10.58 -3.25 4.60
C GLN A 177 -10.53 -4.61 3.88
N TYR A 178 -11.45 -5.53 4.16
CA TYR A 178 -11.60 -6.78 3.39
C TYR A 178 -11.75 -6.51 1.87
N ALA A 179 -12.57 -5.53 1.50
CA ALA A 179 -12.74 -5.14 0.11
C ALA A 179 -11.47 -4.49 -0.48
N TRP A 180 -10.72 -3.69 0.30
CA TRP A 180 -9.47 -3.08 -0.16
C TRP A 180 -8.37 -4.11 -0.39
N GLU A 181 -8.25 -5.11 0.48
CA GLU A 181 -7.29 -6.21 0.29
C GLU A 181 -7.66 -7.07 -0.92
N LYS A 182 -8.95 -7.34 -1.13
CA LYS A 182 -9.45 -8.01 -2.35
C LYS A 182 -9.17 -7.18 -3.60
N LEU A 183 -9.41 -5.86 -3.56
CA LEU A 183 -9.11 -4.93 -4.65
C LEU A 183 -7.64 -4.94 -5.01
N LEU A 184 -6.74 -4.69 -4.04
CA LEU A 184 -5.30 -4.67 -4.28
C LEU A 184 -4.82 -6.01 -4.83
N ARG A 185 -5.24 -7.13 -4.23
CA ARG A 185 -4.84 -8.47 -4.71
C ARG A 185 -5.27 -8.73 -6.15
N GLN A 186 -6.55 -8.52 -6.48
CA GLN A 186 -7.06 -8.78 -7.82
C GLN A 186 -6.51 -7.81 -8.86
N ALA A 187 -6.42 -6.52 -8.53
CA ALA A 187 -5.92 -5.48 -9.42
C ALA A 187 -4.44 -5.69 -9.77
N LEU A 188 -3.60 -6.02 -8.78
CA LEU A 188 -2.17 -6.26 -9.04
C LEU A 188 -1.95 -7.58 -9.81
N ALA A 189 -2.79 -8.59 -9.58
CA ALA A 189 -2.73 -9.87 -10.28
C ALA A 189 -3.31 -9.85 -11.71
N SER A 190 -4.05 -8.80 -12.10
CA SER A 190 -4.72 -8.75 -13.42
C SER A 190 -3.72 -8.58 -14.57
N GLY A 191 -2.57 -7.96 -14.31
CA GLY A 191 -1.62 -7.54 -15.35
C GLY A 191 -2.05 -6.27 -16.09
N GLU A 192 -3.15 -5.64 -15.70
CA GLU A 192 -3.68 -4.41 -16.30
C GLU A 192 -3.31 -3.16 -15.49
N ILE A 193 -2.82 -3.30 -14.26
CA ILE A 193 -2.49 -2.21 -13.34
C ILE A 193 -0.98 -2.09 -13.14
N ASP A 194 -0.46 -0.86 -13.17
CA ASP A 194 0.92 -0.54 -12.77
C ASP A 194 1.00 -0.62 -11.23
N PRO A 195 1.73 -1.61 -10.66
CA PRO A 195 1.80 -1.81 -9.21
C PRO A 195 2.42 -0.63 -8.47
N ASP A 196 3.13 0.25 -9.18
CA ASP A 196 3.78 1.41 -8.58
C ASP A 196 2.96 2.70 -8.75
N ARG A 197 1.70 2.60 -9.17
CA ARG A 197 0.80 3.75 -9.37
C ARG A 197 -0.60 3.46 -8.83
N VAL A 198 -0.68 3.20 -7.54
CA VAL A 198 -1.95 3.09 -6.81
C VAL A 198 -2.17 4.34 -5.97
N TYR A 199 -3.38 4.91 -6.05
CA TYR A 199 -3.75 6.15 -5.37
C TYR A 199 -5.07 6.02 -4.62
N PHE A 200 -5.07 6.44 -3.35
CA PHE A 200 -6.28 6.48 -2.53
C PHE A 200 -6.68 7.92 -2.26
N PHE A 201 -7.94 8.24 -2.50
CA PHE A 201 -8.44 9.59 -2.29
C PHE A 201 -9.96 9.62 -2.09
N GLY A 202 -10.50 10.74 -1.63
CA GLY A 202 -11.93 10.85 -1.39
C GLY A 202 -12.33 12.20 -0.83
N ILE A 203 -13.63 12.42 -0.73
CA ILE A 203 -14.24 13.69 -0.32
C ILE A 203 -15.04 13.50 0.97
N SER A 204 -14.96 14.44 1.90
CA SER A 204 -15.74 14.43 3.15
C SER A 204 -15.43 13.16 3.98
N GLU A 205 -16.41 12.30 4.27
CA GLU A 205 -16.18 10.98 4.89
C GLU A 205 -15.12 10.15 4.13
N GLY A 206 -15.13 10.18 2.79
CA GLY A 206 -14.06 9.61 1.97
C GLY A 206 -12.70 10.29 2.14
N GLY A 207 -12.66 11.56 2.54
CA GLY A 207 -11.45 12.27 2.94
C GLY A 207 -10.88 11.76 4.27
N TYR A 208 -11.72 11.52 5.28
CA TYR A 208 -11.29 10.86 6.52
C TYR A 208 -10.79 9.43 6.25
N GLY A 209 -11.58 8.66 5.50
CA GLY A 209 -11.26 7.30 5.10
C GLY A 209 -9.93 7.20 4.37
N SER A 210 -9.74 7.99 3.31
CA SER A 210 -8.51 7.96 2.51
C SER A 210 -7.29 8.48 3.28
N GLN A 211 -7.44 9.43 4.21
CA GLN A 211 -6.34 9.85 5.09
C GLN A 211 -5.90 8.70 6.02
N ARG A 212 -6.85 8.05 6.68
CA ARG A 212 -6.57 6.92 7.59
C ARG A 212 -5.98 5.72 6.84
N LEU A 213 -6.57 5.37 5.70
CA LEU A 213 -6.09 4.29 4.85
C LEU A 213 -4.71 4.59 4.24
N ALA A 214 -4.38 5.85 3.95
CA ALA A 214 -3.05 6.22 3.46
C ALA A 214 -1.96 5.83 4.45
N SER A 215 -2.14 6.11 5.74
CA SER A 215 -1.17 5.69 6.77
C SER A 215 -1.12 4.17 6.97
N PHE A 216 -2.21 3.45 6.70
CA PHE A 216 -2.30 2.00 6.94
C PHE A 216 -1.78 1.16 5.77
N TYR A 217 -1.97 1.63 4.53
CA TYR A 217 -1.59 0.96 3.28
C TYR A 217 -0.47 1.68 2.53
N ALA A 218 0.29 2.58 3.17
CA ALA A 218 1.26 3.45 2.49
C ALA A 218 2.29 2.67 1.64
N ASP A 219 2.60 1.42 2.00
CA ASP A 219 3.51 0.53 1.26
C ASP A 219 2.95 0.01 -0.08
N TYR A 220 1.66 0.22 -0.36
CA TYR A 220 1.03 -0.03 -1.66
C TYR A 220 0.90 1.23 -2.51
N LEU A 221 0.98 2.42 -1.91
CA LEU A 221 0.56 3.65 -2.56
C LEU A 221 1.74 4.40 -3.18
N ALA A 222 1.47 5.05 -4.31
CA ALA A 222 2.33 6.10 -4.84
C ALA A 222 1.99 7.45 -4.20
N ALA A 223 0.70 7.73 -4.04
CA ALA A 223 0.21 8.94 -3.39
C ALA A 223 -1.19 8.76 -2.79
N ALA A 224 -1.56 9.66 -1.89
CA ALA A 224 -2.92 9.79 -1.38
C ALA A 224 -3.41 11.23 -1.41
N GLY A 225 -4.71 11.46 -1.60
CA GLY A 225 -5.29 12.79 -1.78
C GLY A 225 -6.62 13.05 -1.09
N PRO A 226 -6.76 12.84 0.23
CA PRO A 226 -7.97 13.24 0.97
C PRO A 226 -8.37 14.70 0.73
N MET A 227 -9.68 14.95 0.63
CA MET A 227 -10.26 16.29 0.46
C MET A 227 -11.42 16.52 1.44
N ALA A 228 -11.44 17.71 2.05
CA ALA A 228 -12.47 18.14 3.00
C ALA A 228 -12.76 17.10 4.11
N GLY A 229 -11.73 16.35 4.49
CA GLY A 229 -11.68 15.45 5.65
C GLY A 229 -10.79 16.04 6.73
N GLY A 230 -10.27 15.18 7.61
CA GLY A 230 -9.33 15.59 8.65
C GLY A 230 -9.35 14.60 9.81
N GLU A 231 -8.51 13.58 9.76
CA GLU A 231 -8.36 12.61 10.85
C GLU A 231 -7.41 13.15 11.93
N PRO A 232 -7.71 12.96 13.23
CA PRO A 232 -6.70 13.10 14.27
C PRO A 232 -5.51 12.18 13.97
N LEU A 233 -4.28 12.69 14.11
CA LEU A 233 -3.08 11.95 13.67
C LEU A 233 -2.83 10.64 14.43
N ALA A 234 -3.47 10.42 15.58
CA ALA A 234 -3.48 9.10 16.21
C ALA A 234 -4.19 8.04 15.33
N ASN A 235 -5.14 8.42 14.49
CA ASN A 235 -5.81 7.51 13.55
C ASN A 235 -5.12 7.44 12.18
N ALA A 236 -4.26 8.41 11.88
CA ALA A 236 -3.53 8.52 10.62
C ALA A 236 -2.10 9.03 10.86
N PRO A 237 -1.19 8.21 11.43
CA PRO A 237 0.16 8.66 11.74
C PRO A 237 0.88 9.14 10.48
N ALA A 238 1.38 10.38 10.52
CA ALA A 238 2.07 11.00 9.39
C ALA A 238 3.40 10.30 9.07
N GLU A 239 4.04 9.69 10.07
CA GLU A 239 5.30 8.95 9.93
C GLU A 239 5.20 7.83 8.90
N ASN A 240 4.04 7.17 8.81
CA ASN A 240 3.81 6.06 7.88
C ASN A 240 3.81 6.52 6.42
N CYS A 241 3.54 7.80 6.17
CA CYS A 241 3.49 8.39 4.83
C CYS A 241 4.88 8.83 4.31
N ARG A 242 5.98 8.42 4.97
CA ARG A 242 7.36 8.81 4.61
C ARG A 242 7.69 8.71 3.12
N ASN A 243 7.24 7.63 2.49
CA ASN A 243 7.66 7.23 1.14
C ASN A 243 6.57 7.38 0.08
N ILE A 244 5.45 8.02 0.42
CA ILE A 244 4.39 8.35 -0.53
C ILE A 244 4.27 9.86 -0.67
N ALA A 245 3.69 10.33 -1.78
CA ALA A 245 3.23 11.70 -1.84
C ALA A 245 1.88 11.84 -1.14
N PHE A 246 1.70 12.87 -0.31
CA PHE A 246 0.47 13.05 0.47
C PHE A 246 -0.15 14.43 0.25
N SER A 247 -1.36 14.48 -0.28
CA SER A 247 -2.14 15.72 -0.41
C SER A 247 -3.29 15.72 0.58
N LEU A 248 -3.57 16.86 1.22
CA LEU A 248 -4.80 17.06 2.01
C LEU A 248 -5.32 18.46 1.77
N ARG A 249 -6.50 18.57 1.17
CA ARG A 249 -7.04 19.86 0.72
C ARG A 249 -8.39 20.12 1.38
N THR A 250 -8.49 21.19 2.15
CA THR A 250 -9.69 21.53 2.93
C THR A 250 -9.97 23.02 2.83
N GLY A 251 -11.24 23.44 2.85
CA GLY A 251 -11.57 24.87 2.91
C GLY A 251 -11.18 25.48 4.26
N ASP A 252 -10.66 26.70 4.28
CA ASP A 252 -10.24 27.36 5.53
C ASP A 252 -11.41 27.71 6.48
N ARG A 253 -12.65 27.68 5.97
CA ARG A 253 -13.89 27.88 6.73
C ARG A 253 -14.66 26.57 6.96
N ASP A 254 -14.03 25.43 6.70
CA ASP A 254 -14.65 24.12 6.93
C ASP A 254 -14.52 23.66 8.39
N PHE A 255 -15.23 24.35 9.29
CA PHE A 255 -15.13 24.13 10.74
C PHE A 255 -15.84 22.87 11.24
N GLY A 256 -16.65 22.23 10.40
CA GLY A 256 -17.42 21.06 10.81
C GLY A 256 -16.46 19.92 11.19
N PHE A 257 -16.62 19.37 12.39
CA PHE A 257 -15.71 18.35 12.94
C PHE A 257 -14.22 18.77 12.98
N TYR A 258 -13.95 20.07 13.07
CA TYR A 258 -12.59 20.61 13.18
C TYR A 258 -11.68 20.32 11.97
N ARG A 259 -12.25 20.16 10.77
CA ARG A 259 -11.47 19.77 9.58
C ARG A 259 -10.41 20.79 9.19
N ASP A 260 -10.71 22.08 9.30
CA ASP A 260 -9.72 23.15 9.13
C ASP A 260 -8.53 22.98 10.09
N LYS A 261 -8.84 22.72 11.36
CA LYS A 261 -7.87 22.58 12.45
C LYS A 261 -7.04 21.30 12.32
N LEU A 262 -7.68 20.16 12.02
CA LEU A 262 -7.01 18.87 11.82
C LEU A 262 -6.16 18.88 10.54
N THR A 263 -6.58 19.59 9.50
CA THR A 263 -5.75 19.84 8.31
C THR A 263 -4.50 20.65 8.67
N ARG A 264 -4.64 21.69 9.51
CA ARG A 264 -3.49 22.47 10.01
C ARG A 264 -2.52 21.62 10.82
N TYR A 265 -3.02 20.78 11.73
CA TYR A 265 -2.16 19.87 12.51
C TYR A 265 -1.47 18.83 11.65
N THR A 266 -2.16 18.32 10.64
CA THR A 266 -1.55 17.44 9.65
C THR A 266 -0.43 18.17 8.90
N LYS A 267 -0.67 19.42 8.46
CA LYS A 267 0.38 20.25 7.82
C LYS A 267 1.59 20.45 8.73
N GLU A 268 1.38 20.88 9.96
CA GLU A 268 2.46 21.10 10.95
C GLU A 268 3.32 19.84 11.14
N ALA A 269 2.69 18.67 11.21
CA ALA A 269 3.39 17.39 11.37
C ALA A 269 4.23 17.04 10.13
N PHE A 270 3.65 17.16 8.93
CA PHE A 270 4.36 16.88 7.69
C PHE A 270 5.48 17.89 7.38
N ASP A 271 5.27 19.18 7.64
CA ASP A 271 6.31 20.22 7.54
C ASP A 271 7.49 19.88 8.47
N SER A 272 7.20 19.49 9.72
CA SER A 272 8.23 19.11 10.70
C SER A 272 8.98 17.84 10.29
N LEU A 273 8.28 16.83 9.79
CA LEU A 273 8.88 15.59 9.31
C LEU A 273 9.74 15.81 8.06
N LEU A 274 9.30 16.64 7.12
CA LEU A 274 10.08 17.03 5.95
C LEU A 274 11.35 17.78 6.34
N ALA A 275 11.26 18.72 7.30
CA ALA A 275 12.42 19.46 7.80
C ALA A 275 13.47 18.52 8.44
N LEU A 276 13.02 17.52 9.20
CA LEU A 276 13.91 16.50 9.80
C LEU A 276 14.43 15.48 8.76
N HIS A 277 13.66 15.23 7.70
CA HIS A 277 13.93 14.20 6.70
C HIS A 277 13.67 14.70 5.26
N PRO A 278 14.54 15.55 4.69
CA PRO A 278 14.28 16.26 3.42
C PRO A 278 14.06 15.36 2.19
N ALA A 279 14.43 14.08 2.26
CA ALA A 279 14.25 13.11 1.20
C ALA A 279 12.95 12.27 1.32
N GLY A 280 12.09 12.57 2.29
CA GLY A 280 10.79 11.91 2.49
C GLY A 280 9.67 12.92 2.72
N TYR A 281 8.46 12.43 2.96
CA TYR A 281 7.28 13.23 3.31
C TYR A 281 6.92 14.30 2.26
N VAL A 282 7.01 13.95 0.97
CA VAL A 282 6.52 14.85 -0.09
C VAL A 282 5.04 15.11 0.14
N HIS A 283 4.63 16.37 0.26
CA HIS A 283 3.24 16.68 0.58
C HIS A 283 2.73 17.99 -0.02
N ASN A 284 1.41 18.04 -0.21
CA ASN A 284 0.65 19.24 -0.57
C ASN A 284 -0.57 19.34 0.36
N ILE A 285 -0.37 19.97 1.52
CA ILE A 285 -1.44 20.11 2.53
C ILE A 285 -1.83 21.59 2.59
N GLU A 286 -3.08 21.89 2.31
CA GLU A 286 -3.56 23.27 2.21
C GLU A 286 -4.93 23.51 2.84
N LEU A 287 -5.06 24.70 3.41
CA LEU A 287 -6.34 25.33 3.73
C LEU A 287 -6.64 26.36 2.64
N ILE A 288 -7.70 26.13 1.88
CA ILE A 288 -8.06 26.91 0.70
C ILE A 288 -8.84 28.16 1.15
N PRO A 289 -8.32 29.38 0.95
CA PRO A 289 -8.91 30.60 1.48
C PRO A 289 -10.32 30.89 0.97
N GLY A 290 -11.25 31.19 1.87
CA GLY A 290 -12.62 31.57 1.56
C GLY A 290 -13.59 30.42 1.31
N TYR A 291 -13.11 29.17 1.25
CA TYR A 291 -13.93 28.00 0.97
C TYR A 291 -14.40 27.32 2.27
N GLY A 292 -15.63 26.80 2.25
CA GLY A 292 -16.18 25.94 3.29
C GLY A 292 -15.98 24.46 2.96
N HIS A 293 -17.02 23.64 3.17
CA HIS A 293 -16.92 22.20 2.91
C HIS A 293 -16.64 21.82 1.45
N ALA A 294 -17.29 22.51 0.52
CA ALA A 294 -17.03 22.33 -0.90
C ALA A 294 -15.83 23.17 -1.33
N ILE A 295 -14.89 22.54 -2.03
CA ILE A 295 -13.72 23.17 -2.64
C ILE A 295 -13.65 22.79 -4.12
N ASP A 296 -12.73 23.38 -4.87
CA ASP A 296 -12.39 22.83 -6.18
C ASP A 296 -11.59 21.53 -6.03
N TYR A 297 -12.20 20.40 -6.33
CA TYR A 297 -11.59 19.07 -6.22
C TYR A 297 -10.65 18.72 -7.40
N ARG A 298 -10.78 19.42 -8.55
CA ARG A 298 -10.11 19.07 -9.81
C ARG A 298 -8.58 19.01 -9.73
N PRO A 299 -7.88 19.86 -8.94
CA PRO A 299 -6.42 19.81 -8.86
C PRO A 299 -5.83 18.53 -8.24
N THR A 300 -6.62 17.72 -7.52
CA THR A 300 -6.09 16.61 -6.72
C THR A 300 -5.51 15.48 -7.57
N THR A 301 -6.25 14.91 -8.52
CA THR A 301 -5.78 13.72 -9.26
C THR A 301 -4.67 13.98 -10.29
N PRO A 302 -4.56 15.17 -10.93
CA PRO A 302 -3.38 15.51 -11.71
C PRO A 302 -2.11 15.53 -10.86
N TRP A 303 -2.19 16.05 -9.63
CA TRP A 303 -1.06 16.05 -8.70
C TRP A 303 -0.68 14.63 -8.27
N LEU A 304 -1.65 13.79 -7.90
CA LEU A 304 -1.39 12.39 -7.53
C LEU A 304 -0.73 11.61 -8.68
N SER A 305 -1.23 11.81 -9.91
CA SER A 305 -0.75 11.13 -11.13
C SER A 305 0.75 11.32 -11.42
N ALA A 306 1.35 12.39 -10.89
CA ALA A 306 2.77 12.71 -11.08
C ALA A 306 3.72 11.80 -10.29
N PHE A 307 3.20 11.04 -9.32
CA PHE A 307 4.02 10.23 -8.42
C PHE A 307 3.98 8.75 -8.78
N LYS A 308 5.11 8.08 -8.55
CA LYS A 308 5.25 6.62 -8.58
C LYS A 308 5.81 6.15 -7.24
N ARG A 309 5.31 5.01 -6.77
CA ARG A 309 5.79 4.34 -5.57
C ARG A 309 7.24 3.91 -5.76
N ASN A 310 8.04 4.08 -4.71
CA ASN A 310 9.27 3.32 -4.56
C ASN A 310 8.96 2.04 -3.76
N PRO A 311 8.94 0.85 -4.37
CA PRO A 311 8.66 -0.39 -3.63
C PRO A 311 9.81 -0.85 -2.72
N TYR A 312 11.01 -0.27 -2.88
CA TYR A 312 12.22 -0.65 -2.15
C TYR A 312 12.90 0.54 -1.46
N PRO A 313 12.18 1.32 -0.62
CA PRO A 313 12.78 2.45 0.05
C PRO A 313 13.84 1.99 1.04
N LYS A 314 14.95 2.73 1.11
CA LYS A 314 16.04 2.46 2.07
C LYS A 314 15.76 3.00 3.45
N LYS A 315 14.79 3.91 3.57
CA LYS A 315 14.34 4.48 4.84
C LYS A 315 12.85 4.19 5.00
N VAL A 316 12.48 3.49 6.06
CA VAL A 316 11.08 3.17 6.38
C VAL A 316 10.79 3.68 7.78
N SER A 317 9.64 4.31 7.94
CA SER A 317 9.07 4.66 9.23
C SER A 317 7.66 4.12 9.27
N TRP A 318 7.39 3.23 10.21
CA TRP A 318 6.11 2.56 10.32
C TRP A 318 5.70 2.46 11.79
N GLU A 319 4.63 3.15 12.15
CA GLU A 319 3.86 2.89 13.34
C GLU A 319 2.76 1.88 13.00
N ASP A 320 2.90 0.66 13.53
CA ASP A 320 1.86 -0.35 13.56
C ASP A 320 0.78 0.07 14.57
N PHE A 321 -0.34 0.56 14.05
CA PHE A 321 -1.51 0.99 14.80
C PHE A 321 -2.73 0.16 14.43
N GLU A 322 -3.65 0.04 15.40
CA GLU A 322 -4.88 -0.71 15.26
C GLU A 322 -5.93 0.07 14.45
N MET A 323 -6.62 -0.62 13.55
CA MET A 323 -7.75 -0.10 12.78
C MET A 323 -8.92 -1.10 12.70
N ASP A 324 -9.95 -0.85 13.51
CA ASP A 324 -11.15 -1.68 13.64
C ASP A 324 -10.90 -3.17 14.02
N GLY A 325 -10.03 -3.38 15.00
CA GLY A 325 -9.53 -4.66 15.47
C GLY A 325 -8.39 -5.24 14.62
N ILE A 326 -7.94 -4.54 13.58
CA ILE A 326 -6.92 -5.06 12.64
C ILE A 326 -5.59 -4.34 12.83
N HIS A 327 -4.52 -5.13 12.84
CA HIS A 327 -3.15 -4.66 12.66
C HIS A 327 -2.60 -5.17 11.32
N ARG A 328 -1.77 -4.36 10.66
CA ARG A 328 -1.03 -4.83 9.48
C ARG A 328 0.02 -5.84 9.93
N THR A 329 0.09 -6.99 9.27
CA THR A 329 1.11 -8.01 9.53
C THR A 329 2.41 -7.76 8.77
N GLY A 330 2.44 -6.78 7.87
CA GLY A 330 3.65 -6.37 7.17
C GLY A 330 3.51 -5.00 6.51
N PHE A 331 4.67 -4.37 6.28
CA PHE A 331 4.79 -3.02 5.72
C PHE A 331 6.15 -2.87 5.01
N TYR A 332 6.13 -2.53 3.71
CA TYR A 332 7.30 -2.60 2.82
C TYR A 332 7.97 -3.98 2.85
N ASN A 333 9.16 -4.08 3.42
CA ASN A 333 9.96 -5.30 3.51
C ASN A 333 10.02 -5.85 4.95
N LEU A 334 9.15 -5.38 5.85
CA LEU A 334 9.03 -5.87 7.23
C LEU A 334 7.76 -6.72 7.36
N GLN A 335 7.85 -7.82 8.10
CA GLN A 335 6.71 -8.63 8.51
C GLN A 335 6.75 -8.84 10.02
N VAL A 336 5.65 -8.56 10.70
CA VAL A 336 5.49 -8.78 12.13
C VAL A 336 4.96 -10.20 12.34
N MET A 337 5.76 -11.03 13.01
CA MET A 337 5.40 -12.40 13.35
C MET A 337 4.80 -12.48 14.76
N GLU A 338 5.30 -11.64 15.67
CA GLU A 338 4.83 -11.52 17.05
C GLU A 338 4.98 -10.08 17.50
N ARG A 339 3.89 -9.44 17.95
CA ARG A 339 3.93 -8.05 18.40
C ARG A 339 4.65 -7.93 19.76
N PRO A 340 5.44 -6.87 19.99
CA PRO A 340 6.11 -6.65 21.29
C PRO A 340 5.15 -6.59 22.48
N ALA A 341 4.03 -5.89 22.33
CA ALA A 341 2.99 -5.77 23.33
C ALA A 341 1.61 -5.75 22.66
N ALA A 342 0.69 -6.57 23.15
CA ALA A 342 -0.62 -6.75 22.53
C ALA A 342 -1.45 -5.45 22.51
N ASN A 343 -1.31 -4.61 23.54
CA ASN A 343 -2.08 -3.39 23.73
C ASN A 343 -1.34 -2.10 23.35
N LYS A 344 -0.08 -2.17 22.90
CA LYS A 344 0.68 -0.97 22.49
C LYS A 344 0.90 -0.92 20.99
N ARG A 345 0.99 0.31 20.49
CA ARG A 345 1.48 0.57 19.14
C ARG A 345 2.97 0.32 19.10
N THR A 346 3.47 -0.19 17.98
CA THR A 346 4.91 -0.43 17.79
C THR A 346 5.40 0.39 16.61
N ARG A 347 6.48 1.13 16.80
CA ARG A 347 7.15 1.90 15.76
C ARG A 347 8.41 1.19 15.31
N TYR A 348 8.53 0.97 14.02
CA TYR A 348 9.70 0.45 13.31
C TYR A 348 10.31 1.57 12.47
N GLU A 349 11.56 1.90 12.74
CA GLU A 349 12.35 2.81 11.90
C GLU A 349 13.51 2.04 11.31
N MET A 350 13.55 1.90 9.98
CA MET A 350 14.61 1.20 9.27
C MET A 350 15.40 2.17 8.41
N ASN A 351 16.73 2.03 8.41
CA ASN A 351 17.64 2.67 7.48
C ASN A 351 18.60 1.63 6.90
N ILE A 352 18.76 1.62 5.57
CA ILE A 352 19.68 0.72 4.88
C ILE A 352 20.77 1.54 4.19
N THR A 353 22.03 1.30 4.58
CA THR A 353 23.20 1.94 4.00
C THR A 353 24.19 0.88 3.52
N GLY A 354 24.29 0.71 2.20
CA GLY A 354 25.05 -0.39 1.60
C GLY A 354 24.46 -1.75 2.01
N ASN A 355 25.24 -2.52 2.77
CA ASN A 355 24.85 -3.82 3.31
C ASN A 355 24.55 -3.79 4.82
N ASN A 356 24.45 -2.61 5.42
CA ASN A 356 24.05 -2.43 6.80
C ASN A 356 22.58 -2.04 6.86
N VAL A 357 21.81 -2.81 7.61
CA VAL A 357 20.40 -2.56 7.91
C VAL A 357 20.33 -2.21 9.39
N ASP A 358 19.90 -0.99 9.70
CA ASP A 358 19.70 -0.52 11.06
C ASP A 358 18.21 -0.34 11.33
N ILE A 359 17.69 -0.97 12.39
CA ILE A 359 16.30 -0.89 12.78
C ILE A 359 16.18 -0.44 14.24
N THR A 360 15.37 0.57 14.50
CA THR A 360 14.90 0.90 15.86
C THR A 360 13.46 0.42 16.00
N VAL A 361 13.17 -0.29 17.09
CA VAL A 361 11.84 -0.77 17.45
C VAL A 361 11.47 -0.22 18.82
N SER A 362 10.38 0.56 18.87
CA SER A 362 9.91 1.22 20.08
C SER A 362 8.41 1.02 20.27
N ASN A 363 7.96 0.86 21.50
CA ASN A 363 6.55 1.03 21.83
C ASN A 363 6.20 2.53 21.78
N VAL A 364 5.00 2.86 21.33
CA VAL A 364 4.47 4.22 21.31
C VAL A 364 3.29 4.34 22.24
N ASP A 365 3.37 5.29 23.17
CA ASP A 365 2.26 5.68 24.02
C ASP A 365 1.80 7.09 23.61
N TYR A 366 0.48 7.28 23.52
CA TYR A 366 -0.13 8.57 23.16
C TYR A 366 -0.78 9.18 24.40
N SER A 367 -0.62 10.50 24.57
CA SER A 367 -1.40 11.29 25.52
C SER A 367 -2.11 12.42 24.80
N THR A 368 -3.41 12.59 25.07
CA THR A 368 -4.19 13.67 24.48
C THR A 368 -3.72 15.01 25.06
N VAL A 369 -3.29 15.91 24.18
CA VAL A 369 -2.86 17.27 24.51
C VAL A 369 -4.00 18.25 24.33
N GLU A 370 -4.89 17.97 23.37
CA GLU A 370 -6.06 18.79 23.13
C GLU A 370 -7.29 17.91 22.90
N THR A 371 -8.33 18.19 23.68
CA THR A 371 -9.66 17.58 23.54
C THR A 371 -10.65 18.69 23.24
N ASP A 372 -11.56 18.42 22.31
CA ASP A 372 -12.63 19.35 21.98
C ASP A 372 -13.68 19.43 23.11
N SER A 373 -14.16 20.63 23.40
CA SER A 373 -15.08 20.87 24.52
C SER A 373 -16.54 20.50 24.23
N LYS A 374 -16.89 20.22 22.97
CA LYS A 374 -18.27 19.96 22.55
C LYS A 374 -18.59 18.48 22.51
N TRP A 375 -17.67 17.67 21.98
CA TRP A 375 -17.88 16.24 21.73
C TRP A 375 -16.87 15.33 22.43
N GLY A 376 -15.85 15.89 23.09
CA GLY A 376 -14.81 15.12 23.77
C GLY A 376 -13.82 14.41 22.82
N ILE A 377 -13.77 14.82 21.56
CA ILE A 377 -12.87 14.30 20.53
C ILE A 377 -11.44 14.75 20.85
N ALA A 378 -10.52 13.79 20.93
CA ALA A 378 -9.09 14.09 21.02
C ALA A 378 -8.57 14.59 19.66
N LEU A 379 -8.07 15.83 19.63
CA LEU A 379 -7.68 16.53 18.40
C LEU A 379 -6.16 16.53 18.19
N LYS A 380 -5.39 16.62 19.28
CA LYS A 380 -3.92 16.68 19.24
C LYS A 380 -3.33 15.80 20.34
N PHE A 381 -2.19 15.18 20.04
CA PHE A 381 -1.57 14.20 20.92
C PHE A 381 -0.07 14.47 21.07
N ALA A 382 0.46 14.16 22.25
CA ALA A 382 1.87 13.96 22.49
C ALA A 382 2.18 12.46 22.45
N ARG A 383 3.42 12.13 22.14
CA ARG A 383 3.90 10.74 22.05
C ARG A 383 5.11 10.57 22.94
N SER A 384 5.19 9.43 23.62
CA SER A 384 6.40 8.96 24.28
C SER A 384 6.79 7.60 23.72
N TYR A 385 8.09 7.31 23.78
CA TYR A 385 8.68 6.12 23.19
C TYR A 385 9.45 5.35 24.25
N THR A 386 9.28 4.04 24.26
CA THR A 386 10.11 3.13 25.06
C THR A 386 10.66 2.04 24.15
N THR A 387 11.93 1.68 24.32
CA THR A 387 12.55 0.63 23.50
C THR A 387 11.77 -0.68 23.65
N ALA A 388 11.39 -1.29 22.53
CA ALA A 388 10.74 -2.60 22.55
C ALA A 388 11.77 -3.69 22.86
N THR A 389 11.45 -4.57 23.82
CA THR A 389 12.35 -5.62 24.30
C THR A 389 11.87 -7.03 23.93
N THR A 390 10.63 -7.17 23.49
CA THR A 390 9.95 -8.42 23.09
C THR A 390 9.38 -8.28 21.68
N GLY A 391 8.89 -9.38 21.10
CA GLY A 391 8.33 -9.40 19.76
C GLY A 391 9.30 -10.00 18.73
N LYS A 392 8.72 -10.47 17.63
CA LYS A 392 9.42 -11.13 16.53
C LYS A 392 8.99 -10.53 15.21
N PHE A 393 9.96 -10.23 14.36
CA PHE A 393 9.70 -9.71 13.04
C PHE A 393 10.74 -10.23 12.05
N ARG A 394 10.39 -10.19 10.78
CA ARG A 394 11.22 -10.61 9.67
C ARG A 394 11.55 -9.42 8.80
N VAL A 395 12.81 -9.35 8.38
CA VAL A 395 13.31 -8.37 7.42
C VAL A 395 13.54 -9.08 6.11
N TYR A 396 12.74 -8.79 5.10
CA TYR A 396 12.92 -9.28 3.75
C TYR A 396 13.92 -8.42 2.97
N LEU A 397 14.68 -9.06 2.07
CA LEU A 397 15.79 -8.46 1.34
C LEU A 397 15.82 -8.94 -0.12
N ASN A 398 16.16 -8.02 -1.03
CA ASN A 398 16.46 -8.29 -2.44
C ASN A 398 17.68 -7.47 -2.90
N GLY A 399 18.08 -7.64 -4.15
CA GLY A 399 19.22 -6.92 -4.75
C GLY A 399 19.05 -5.40 -4.82
N SER A 400 17.81 -4.90 -4.82
CA SER A 400 17.51 -3.47 -4.75
C SER A 400 17.76 -2.89 -3.36
N LEU A 401 17.64 -3.70 -2.29
CA LEU A 401 17.82 -3.29 -0.90
C LEU A 401 19.27 -3.47 -0.41
N VAL A 402 19.95 -4.55 -0.77
CA VAL A 402 21.34 -4.85 -0.35
C VAL A 402 22.09 -5.58 -1.46
N ASN A 403 23.42 -5.63 -1.39
CA ASN A 403 24.20 -6.54 -2.25
C ASN A 403 24.13 -7.96 -1.67
N LEU A 404 23.34 -8.84 -2.30
CA LEU A 404 23.13 -10.22 -1.85
C LEU A 404 24.38 -11.10 -1.92
N ASP A 405 25.42 -10.68 -2.65
CA ASP A 405 26.69 -11.42 -2.73
C ASP A 405 27.63 -11.15 -1.57
N ARG A 406 27.41 -10.08 -0.83
CA ARG A 406 28.24 -9.65 0.29
C ARG A 406 27.55 -9.93 1.63
N PRO A 407 28.31 -10.06 2.74
CA PRO A 407 27.73 -10.12 4.06
C PRO A 407 26.80 -8.92 4.32
N VAL A 408 25.65 -9.18 4.94
CA VAL A 408 24.70 -8.19 5.43
C VAL A 408 24.85 -8.12 6.95
N THR A 409 24.84 -6.90 7.49
CA THR A 409 24.77 -6.67 8.93
C THR A 409 23.39 -6.14 9.25
N LEU A 410 22.72 -6.74 10.24
CA LEU A 410 21.48 -6.21 10.82
C LEU A 410 21.75 -5.79 12.25
N THR A 411 21.48 -4.52 12.54
CA THR A 411 21.50 -3.93 13.89
C THR A 411 20.07 -3.61 14.29
N VAL A 412 19.67 -4.01 15.49
CA VAL A 412 18.35 -3.68 16.05
C VAL A 412 18.53 -3.06 17.43
N ASN A 413 17.94 -1.88 17.64
CA ASN A 413 18.07 -1.12 18.90
C ASN A 413 19.54 -0.96 19.36
N GLY A 414 20.44 -0.68 18.40
CA GLY A 414 21.88 -0.51 18.65
C GLY A 414 22.68 -1.82 18.80
N LYS A 415 22.03 -2.99 18.79
CA LYS A 415 22.70 -4.29 18.93
C LYS A 415 22.75 -5.03 17.61
N ARG A 416 23.94 -5.52 17.23
CA ARG A 416 24.11 -6.36 16.04
C ARG A 416 23.47 -7.73 16.26
N VAL A 417 22.39 -8.02 15.54
CA VAL A 417 21.61 -9.25 15.66
C VAL A 417 21.95 -10.28 14.58
N PHE A 418 22.50 -9.84 13.45
CA PHE A 418 22.95 -10.70 12.36
C PHE A 418 24.18 -10.09 11.67
N CYS A 419 25.11 -10.95 11.24
CA CYS A 419 26.21 -10.60 10.35
C CYS A 419 26.60 -11.83 9.54
N GLY A 420 26.40 -11.79 8.23
CA GLY A 420 26.72 -12.91 7.36
C GLY A 420 26.10 -12.80 5.98
N LYS A 421 26.43 -13.74 5.09
CA LYS A 421 25.79 -13.82 3.77
C LYS A 421 24.37 -14.38 3.93
N VAL A 422 23.37 -13.65 3.43
CA VAL A 422 21.98 -14.09 3.44
C VAL A 422 21.76 -15.20 2.41
N LYS A 423 20.86 -16.14 2.71
CA LYS A 423 20.52 -17.23 1.79
C LYS A 423 19.35 -16.80 0.90
N CYS A 424 19.51 -16.95 -0.41
CA CYS A 424 18.41 -16.80 -1.36
C CYS A 424 17.67 -18.14 -1.48
N THR A 425 16.37 -18.17 -1.21
CA THR A 425 15.54 -19.39 -1.24
C THR A 425 14.19 -19.14 -1.90
N LEU A 426 13.63 -20.19 -2.50
CA LEU A 426 12.28 -20.16 -3.06
C LEU A 426 11.24 -19.86 -1.99
N ASP A 427 11.40 -20.46 -0.81
CA ASP A 427 10.49 -20.30 0.32
C ASP A 427 10.32 -18.83 0.72
N ASN A 428 11.40 -18.04 0.76
CA ASN A 428 11.30 -16.61 1.06
C ASN A 428 10.46 -15.86 0.00
N MET A 429 10.60 -16.21 -1.28
CA MET A 429 9.85 -15.59 -2.37
C MET A 429 8.36 -15.96 -2.31
N LEU A 430 8.06 -17.22 -1.97
CA LEU A 430 6.70 -17.71 -1.78
C LEU A 430 6.02 -17.04 -0.57
N GLU A 431 6.70 -17.00 0.57
CA GLU A 431 6.17 -16.39 1.80
C GLU A 431 5.96 -14.88 1.65
N SER A 432 6.92 -14.17 1.04
CA SER A 432 6.75 -12.73 0.79
C SER A 432 5.64 -12.44 -0.23
N CYS A 433 5.51 -13.26 -1.28
CA CYS A 433 4.40 -13.15 -2.22
C CYS A 433 3.05 -13.34 -1.52
N ALA A 434 2.93 -14.37 -0.67
CA ALA A 434 1.72 -14.62 0.12
C ALA A 434 1.46 -13.55 1.20
N GLN A 435 2.50 -12.89 1.71
CA GLN A 435 2.35 -11.83 2.72
C GLN A 435 1.90 -10.50 2.11
N PHE A 436 2.36 -10.17 0.90
CA PHE A 436 2.21 -8.83 0.33
C PHE A 436 1.29 -8.77 -0.90
N HIS A 437 1.09 -9.88 -1.61
CA HIS A 437 0.26 -9.96 -2.82
C HIS A 437 0.65 -8.97 -3.92
N ASP A 438 1.94 -8.67 -4.04
CA ASP A 438 2.46 -7.57 -4.86
C ASP A 438 3.63 -8.04 -5.72
N PRO A 439 3.61 -7.83 -7.05
CA PRO A 439 4.67 -8.28 -7.95
C PRO A 439 6.03 -7.64 -7.69
N ARG A 440 6.08 -6.56 -6.90
CA ARG A 440 7.35 -5.96 -6.47
C ARG A 440 7.90 -6.61 -5.21
N ARG A 441 7.11 -7.33 -4.42
CA ARG A 441 7.52 -7.81 -3.08
C ARG A 441 7.71 -9.32 -3.03
N LEU A 442 8.46 -9.82 -4.00
CA LEU A 442 9.02 -11.17 -4.01
C LEU A 442 10.47 -11.07 -3.55
N TYR A 443 10.71 -11.43 -2.30
CA TYR A 443 12.01 -11.27 -1.68
C TYR A 443 12.73 -12.62 -1.60
N PRO A 444 13.91 -12.77 -2.23
CA PRO A 444 14.64 -14.04 -2.21
C PRO A 444 15.30 -14.33 -0.86
N ALA A 445 15.55 -13.31 -0.04
CA ALA A 445 16.24 -13.45 1.24
C ALA A 445 15.43 -12.84 2.38
N SER A 446 15.64 -13.34 3.59
CA SER A 446 15.08 -12.79 4.81
C SER A 446 16.01 -12.98 6.01
N ILE A 447 15.82 -12.18 7.05
CA ILE A 447 16.47 -12.31 8.36
C ILE A 447 15.36 -12.22 9.44
N ASP A 448 15.27 -13.26 10.27
CA ASP A 448 14.33 -13.28 11.40
C ASP A 448 14.97 -12.70 12.65
N VAL A 449 14.23 -11.82 13.31
CA VAL A 449 14.62 -11.14 14.55
C VAL A 449 13.67 -11.54 15.65
N ASP A 450 14.23 -11.89 16.81
CA ASP A 450 13.51 -12.12 18.05
C ASP A 450 14.12 -11.21 19.13
N LEU A 451 13.43 -10.13 19.47
CA LEU A 451 13.92 -9.08 20.35
C LEU A 451 14.29 -9.62 21.74
N SER A 452 13.62 -10.69 22.19
CA SER A 452 13.89 -11.31 23.50
C SER A 452 15.30 -11.90 23.60
N LYS A 453 15.92 -12.28 22.48
CA LYS A 453 17.25 -12.91 22.45
C LYS A 453 18.40 -11.93 22.66
N PHE A 454 18.11 -10.64 22.64
CA PHE A 454 19.13 -9.58 22.65
C PHE A 454 19.16 -8.77 23.95
N GLN A 455 18.45 -9.19 25.00
CA GLN A 455 18.35 -8.52 26.31
C GLN A 455 19.55 -8.72 27.27
N LYS A 456 20.73 -9.08 26.75
CA LYS A 456 21.97 -9.15 27.55
C LYS A 456 22.87 -7.96 27.31
#